data_AF-A0A964YM62-F1
#
_entry.id   AF-A0A964YM62-F1
#
_cell.length_a   1.000
_cell.length_b   1.000
_cell.length_c   1.000
_cell.angle_alpha   90.00
_cell.angle_beta   90.00
_cell.angle_gamma   90.00
#
_symmetry.space_group_name_H-M   'P 1'
#
loop_
_entity.id
_entity.type
_entity.pdbx_description
1 polymer ?
#
loop_
_entity_poly.entity_id
_entity_poly.type
_entity_poly.pdbx_seq_one_letter_code
_entity_poly.pdbx_strand_id
1 'polypeptide(L)'
;MPTSAPINIDFYVILATLLFVIGAFGVMIRRNMIVLLMCIELMLNAVNLLMVAFSSYYNNADAQIFVFFIIVVAAAEATVGLSILILAYRQLRSIDISIFNKLKG
;
A
#
# COMPACT_ATOMS: atom_id res chain seq x y z
N MET A 1 -18.88 9.12 34.04
CA MET A 1 -19.27 8.57 32.72
C MET A 1 -18.26 9.06 31.68
N PRO A 2 -17.52 8.17 31.02
CA PRO A 2 -17.16 8.33 29.63
C PRO A 2 -18.07 7.43 28.80
N THR A 3 -18.99 8.01 28.04
CA THR A 3 -19.83 7.31 27.05
C THR A 3 -19.09 7.20 25.73
N SER A 4 -17.89 6.61 25.74
CA SER A 4 -17.22 6.19 24.51
C SER A 4 -17.69 4.76 24.22
N ALA A 5 -18.65 4.59 23.31
CA ALA A 5 -18.93 3.27 22.77
C ALA A 5 -17.58 2.67 22.31
N PRO A 6 -17.17 1.49 22.80
CA PRO A 6 -15.93 0.89 22.36
C PRO A 6 -16.03 0.71 20.84
N ILE A 7 -15.20 1.43 20.10
CA ILE A 7 -15.19 1.33 18.64
C ILE A 7 -14.77 -0.10 18.33
N ASN A 8 -15.70 -0.86 17.77
CA ASN A 8 -15.49 -2.28 17.52
C ASN A 8 -14.39 -2.46 16.46
N ILE A 9 -13.50 -3.43 16.68
CA ILE A 9 -12.41 -3.76 15.76
C ILE A 9 -12.92 -4.08 14.35
N ASP A 10 -14.16 -4.57 14.25
CA ASP A 10 -14.86 -4.85 13.00
C ASP A 10 -14.81 -3.67 12.01
N PHE A 11 -14.94 -2.43 12.48
CA PHE A 11 -14.86 -1.25 11.60
C PHE A 11 -13.47 -1.08 10.98
N TYR A 12 -12.41 -1.32 11.76
CA TYR A 12 -11.03 -1.23 11.28
C TYR A 12 -10.70 -2.37 10.31
N VAL A 13 -11.19 -3.58 10.59
CA VAL A 13 -11.01 -4.74 9.71
C VAL A 13 -11.71 -4.52 8.37
N ILE A 14 -12.96 -4.04 8.39
CA ILE A 14 -13.71 -3.72 7.16
C ILE A 14 -13.00 -2.60 6.39
N LEU A 15 -12.57 -1.53 7.06
CA LEU A 15 -11.86 -0.43 6.41
C LEU A 15 -10.55 -0.89 5.77
N ALA A 16 -9.72 -1.64 6.50
CA ALA A 16 -8.46 -2.18 5.96
C ALA A 16 -8.72 -3.09 4.76
N THR A 17 -9.73 -3.97 4.84
CA THR A 17 -10.11 -4.84 3.73
C THR A 17 -10.55 -4.04 2.50
N LEU A 18 -11.38 -3.02 2.68
CA LEU A 18 -11.82 -2.15 1.59
C LEU A 18 -10.64 -1.40 0.94
N LEU A 19 -9.77 -0.81 1.73
CA LEU A 19 -8.58 -0.10 1.23
C LEU A 19 -7.66 -1.03 0.45
N PHE A 20 -7.44 -2.25 0.96
CA PHE A 20 -6.63 -3.25 0.28
C PHE A 20 -7.24 -3.66 -1.07
N VAL A 21 -8.56 -3.93 -1.10
CA VAL A 21 -9.28 -4.30 -2.33
C VAL A 21 -9.27 -3.16 -3.34
N ILE A 22 -9.45 -1.90 -2.90
CA ILE A 22 -9.35 -0.72 -3.77
C ILE A 22 -7.95 -0.60 -4.37
N GLY A 23 -6.91 -0.80 -3.56
CA GLY A 23 -5.52 -0.83 -4.01
C GLY A 23 -5.29 -1.93 -5.05
N ALA A 24 -5.71 -3.16 -4.74
CA ALA A 24 -5.57 -4.31 -5.63
C ALA A 24 -6.29 -4.11 -6.98
N PHE A 25 -7.53 -3.62 -6.94
CA PHE A 25 -8.29 -3.27 -8.13
C PHE A 25 -7.62 -2.15 -8.94
N GLY A 26 -7.06 -1.16 -8.25
CA GLY A 26 -6.25 -0.11 -8.85
C GLY A 26 -5.04 -0.66 -9.60
N VAL A 27 -4.29 -1.59 -9.01
CA VAL A 27 -3.14 -2.24 -9.66
C VAL A 27 -3.54 -2.96 -10.96
N MET A 28 -4.70 -3.62 -10.99
CA MET A 28 -5.15 -4.36 -12.18
C MET A 28 -5.59 -3.46 -13.35
N ILE A 29 -6.09 -2.26 -13.07
CA ILE A 29 -6.73 -1.41 -14.09
C ILE A 29 -5.82 -0.28 -14.56
N ARG A 30 -4.95 0.22 -13.67
CA ARG A 30 -4.19 1.43 -13.93
C ARG A 30 -2.97 1.11 -14.79
N ARG A 31 -2.88 1.80 -15.93
CA ARG A 31 -1.71 1.74 -16.82
C ARG A 31 -0.64 2.78 -16.51
N ASN A 32 -1.00 3.81 -15.75
CA ASN A 32 -0.05 4.82 -15.31
C ASN A 32 0.82 4.25 -14.19
N MET A 33 2.13 4.16 -14.42
CA MET A 33 3.11 3.62 -13.48
C MET A 33 3.10 4.33 -12.12
N ILE A 34 2.90 5.66 -12.09
CA ILE A 34 2.85 6.43 -10.83
C ILE A 34 1.64 6.00 -10.00
N VAL A 35 0.48 5.84 -10.67
CA VAL A 35 -0.74 5.41 -10.00
C VAL A 35 -0.62 3.97 -9.52
N LEU A 36 0.09 3.12 -10.27
CA LEU A 36 0.34 1.74 -9.88
C LEU A 36 1.17 1.67 -8.59
N LEU A 37 2.24 2.45 -8.48
CA LEU A 37 3.02 2.60 -7.24
C LEU A 37 2.15 3.10 -6.08
N MET A 38 1.32 4.12 -6.31
CA MET A 38 0.40 4.63 -5.27
C MET A 38 -0.63 3.59 -4.82
N CYS A 39 -1.11 2.73 -5.71
CA CYS A 39 -2.01 1.64 -5.35
C CYS A 39 -1.31 0.58 -4.49
N ILE A 40 -0.05 0.26 -4.76
CA ILE A 40 0.75 -0.64 -3.92
C ILE A 40 0.95 -0.04 -2.52
N GLU A 41 1.31 1.23 -2.44
CA GLU A 41 1.43 1.95 -1.16
C GLU A 41 0.12 1.93 -0.36
N LEU A 42 -1.02 2.10 -1.03
CA LEU A 42 -2.34 2.00 -0.39
C LEU A 42 -2.60 0.60 0.19
N MET A 43 -2.20 -0.46 -0.53
CA MET A 43 -2.31 -1.84 -0.04
C MET A 43 -1.42 -2.08 1.19
N LEU A 44 -0.17 -1.60 1.17
CA LEU A 44 0.74 -1.70 2.31
C LEU A 44 0.22 -0.92 3.53
N ASN A 45 -0.39 0.25 3.30
CA ASN A 45 -1.02 1.04 4.36
C ASN A 45 -2.23 0.33 4.97
N ALA A 46 -3.05 -0.34 4.15
CA ALA A 46 -4.17 -1.15 4.63
C ALA A 46 -3.72 -2.30 5.53
N VAL A 47 -2.62 -2.98 5.17
CA VAL A 47 -2.00 -4.02 6.01
C VAL A 47 -1.51 -3.43 7.33
N ASN A 48 -0.85 -2.27 7.30
CA ASN A 48 -0.41 -1.57 8.51
C ASN A 48 -1.58 -1.22 9.44
N LEU A 49 -2.67 -0.68 8.89
CA LEU A 49 -3.88 -0.37 9.65
C LEU A 49 -4.43 -1.62 10.34
N LEU A 50 -4.50 -2.75 9.64
CA LEU A 50 -4.97 -4.01 10.18
C LEU A 50 -4.08 -4.50 11.34
N MET A 51 -2.77 -4.42 11.18
CA MET A 51 -1.82 -4.81 12.23
C MET A 51 -1.90 -3.92 13.47
N VAL A 52 -2.02 -2.61 13.31
CA VAL A 52 -2.22 -1.68 14.44
C VAL A 52 -3.55 -1.94 15.14
N ALA A 53 -4.63 -2.23 14.40
CA ALA A 53 -5.93 -2.56 14.98
C ALA A 53 -5.85 -3.82 15.85
N PHE A 54 -5.23 -4.90 15.36
CA PHE A 54 -5.04 -6.11 16.15
C PHE A 54 -4.09 -5.92 17.33
N SER A 55 -3.00 -5.14 17.15
CA SER A 55 -2.10 -4.77 18.24
C SER A 55 -2.85 -4.09 19.39
N SER A 56 -3.73 -3.14 19.07
CA SER A 56 -4.56 -2.44 20.05
C SER A 56 -5.60 -3.35 20.69
N TYR A 57 -6.18 -4.30 19.94
CA TYR A 57 -7.20 -5.21 20.44
C TYR A 57 -6.62 -6.24 21.42
N TYR A 58 -5.46 -6.82 21.10
CA TYR A 58 -4.77 -7.77 21.97
C TYR A 58 -3.92 -7.11 23.05
N ASN A 59 -3.86 -5.77 23.09
CA ASN A 59 -2.97 -4.99 23.98
C ASN A 59 -1.50 -5.47 23.90
N ASN A 60 -1.06 -5.87 22.71
CA ASN A 60 0.29 -6.35 22.45
C ASN A 60 0.98 -5.46 21.41
N ALA A 61 2.09 -4.83 21.78
CA ALA A 61 2.87 -3.94 20.93
C ALA A 61 3.75 -4.66 19.88
N ASP A 62 3.86 -5.99 19.92
CA ASP A 62 4.69 -6.75 18.97
C ASP A 62 4.30 -6.48 17.51
N ALA A 63 2.99 -6.40 17.22
CA ALA A 63 2.51 -6.09 15.88
C ALA A 63 2.79 -4.64 15.46
N GLN A 64 2.88 -3.68 16.39
CA GLN A 64 3.29 -2.31 16.09
C GLN A 64 4.77 -2.23 15.69
N ILE A 65 5.64 -3.06 16.26
CA ILE A 65 7.06 -3.13 15.86
C ILE A 65 7.16 -3.53 14.38
N PHE A 66 6.36 -4.50 13.94
CA PHE A 66 6.35 -4.92 12.53
C PHE A 66 5.84 -3.84 11.59
N VAL A 67 4.86 -3.02 12.01
CA VAL A 67 4.36 -1.87 11.23
C VAL A 67 5.47 -0.87 10.92
N PHE A 68 6.38 -0.60 11.87
CA PHE A 68 7.54 0.25 11.60
C PHE A 68 8.44 -0.33 10.52
N PHE A 69 8.70 -1.64 10.55
CA PHE A 69 9.47 -2.30 9.49
C PHE A 69 8.78 -2.18 8.13
N ILE A 70 7.45 -2.37 8.05
CA ILE A 70 6.70 -2.19 6.80
C ILE A 70 6.83 -0.75 6.29
N ILE A 71 6.72 0.27 7.16
CA ILE A 71 6.86 1.67 6.73
C ILE A 71 8.27 1.94 6.17
N VAL A 72 9.31 1.38 6.79
CA VAL A 72 10.68 1.51 6.26
C VAL A 72 10.83 0.80 4.92
N VAL A 73 10.28 -0.40 4.77
CA VAL A 73 10.30 -1.15 3.51
C VAL A 73 9.51 -0.40 2.42
N ALA A 74 8.35 0.14 2.74
CA ALA A 74 7.54 0.95 1.82
C ALA A 74 8.30 2.20 1.36
N ALA A 75 8.97 2.91 2.27
CA ALA A 75 9.80 4.05 1.91
C ALA A 75 10.96 3.67 0.96
N ALA A 76 11.59 2.50 1.20
CA ALA A 76 12.63 1.97 0.32
C ALA A 76 12.05 1.56 -1.06
N GLU A 77 10.91 0.89 -1.08
CA GLU A 77 10.21 0.47 -2.30
C GLU A 77 9.81 1.68 -3.15
N ALA A 78 9.15 2.68 -2.57
CA ALA A 78 8.74 3.90 -3.27
C ALA A 78 9.94 4.64 -3.87
N THR A 79 11.06 4.69 -3.15
CA THR A 79 12.30 5.33 -3.63
C THR A 79 12.87 4.57 -4.83
N VAL A 80 12.95 3.24 -4.76
CA VAL A 80 13.46 2.41 -5.85
C VAL A 80 12.51 2.44 -7.06
N GLY A 81 11.20 2.28 -6.83
CA GLY A 81 10.17 2.30 -7.86
C GLY A 81 10.13 3.63 -8.61
N LEU A 82 10.17 4.76 -7.90
CA LEU A 82 10.22 6.08 -8.52
C LEU A 82 11.53 6.31 -9.28
N SER A 83 12.67 5.83 -8.75
CA SER A 83 13.96 5.94 -9.45
C SER A 83 13.94 5.21 -10.79
N ILE A 84 13.41 3.99 -10.82
CA ILE A 84 13.23 3.22 -12.05
C ILE A 84 12.28 3.95 -13.00
N LEU A 85 11.17 4.48 -12.48
CA LEU A 85 10.18 5.24 -13.27
C LEU A 85 10.81 6.47 -13.92
N ILE A 86 11.60 7.26 -13.19
CA ILE A 86 12.28 8.43 -13.73
C ILE A 86 13.26 8.04 -14.84
N LEU A 87 14.05 6.97 -14.62
CA LEU A 87 14.98 6.47 -15.63
C LEU A 87 14.24 6.03 -16.90
N ALA A 88 13.17 5.26 -16.74
CA ALA A 88 12.31 4.82 -17.84
C ALA A 88 11.68 6.01 -18.57
N TYR A 89 11.18 7.02 -17.83
CA TYR A 89 10.57 8.21 -18.40
C TYR A 89 11.59 9.02 -19.21
N ARG A 90 12.86 9.12 -18.77
CA ARG A 90 13.92 9.78 -19.54
C ARG A 90 14.18 9.10 -20.89
N GLN A 91 14.01 7.79 -20.98
CA GLN A 91 14.25 7.02 -22.19
C GLN A 91 13.01 6.92 -23.10
N LEU A 92 11.82 6.75 -22.51
CA LEU A 92 10.56 6.45 -23.22
C LEU A 92 9.64 7.68 -23.35
N ARG A 93 9.90 8.76 -22.61
CA ARG A 93 9.06 9.97 -22.49
C ARG A 93 7.58 9.70 -22.19
N SER A 94 7.28 8.60 -21.53
CA SER A 94 5.93 8.21 -21.16
C SER A 94 5.93 7.41 -19.85
N ILE A 95 4.81 7.53 -19.13
CA ILE A 95 4.56 6.86 -17.84
C ILE A 95 3.59 5.67 -17.98
N ASP A 96 3.27 5.25 -19.21
CA ASP A 96 2.41 4.10 -19.49
C ASP A 96 3.20 2.79 -19.44
N ILE A 97 2.74 1.84 -18.63
CA ILE A 97 3.39 0.54 -18.44
C ILE A 97 3.31 -0.37 -19.68
N SER A 98 2.38 -0.13 -20.61
CA SER A 98 2.23 -0.94 -21.84
C SER A 98 3.42 -0.84 -22.79
N ILE A 99 4.28 0.16 -22.61
CA ILE A 99 5.47 0.40 -23.43
C ILE A 99 6.55 -0.67 -23.17
N PHE A 100 6.48 -1.37 -22.03
CA PHE A 100 7.40 -2.45 -21.67
C PHE A 100 7.11 -3.79 -22.36
N ASN A 101 6.19 -3.84 -23.33
CA ASN A 101 5.83 -5.06 -24.07
C ASN A 101 6.84 -5.52 -25.15
N LYS A 102 8.09 -5.05 -25.11
CA LYS A 102 9.10 -5.35 -26.14
C LYS A 102 9.79 -6.71 -25.99
N LEU A 103 9.67 -7.36 -24.83
CA LEU A 103 10.19 -8.71 -24.62
C LEU A 103 9.06 -9.72 -24.81
N LYS A 104 8.86 -10.14 -26.07
CA LYS A 104 8.01 -11.29 -26.40
C LYS A 104 8.91 -12.37 -26.98
N GLY A 105 8.99 -13.51 -26.29
CA GLY A 105 9.55 -14.75 -26.80
C GLY A 105 8.51 -15.51 -27.61
#